data_AF-A0A2M9G6T1-F1
#
_entry.id   AF-A0A2M9G6T1-F1
#
_cell.length_a   1.000
_cell.length_b   1.000
_cell.length_c   1.000
_cell.angle_alpha   90.00
_cell.angle_beta   90.00
_cell.angle_gamma   90.00
#
_symmetry.space_group_name_H-M   'P 1'
#
loop_
_entity.id
_entity.type
_entity.pdbx_description
1 polymer ?
#
loop_
_entity_poly.entity_id
_entity_poly.type
_entity_poly.pdbx_seq_one_letter_code
_entity_poly.pdbx_strand_id
1 'polypeptide(L)' 'MLDDHELETVDDWRFRNRMPTRAAAIRELIRRGLEVRDEELGETGEERASSEFRVVDPKEARRA' A
#
# COMPACT_ATOMS: atom_id res chain seq x y z
N MET A 1 -4.57 3.48 13.09
CA MET A 1 -5.85 3.50 12.36
C MET A 1 -5.60 4.21 11.05
N LEU A 2 -6.25 3.79 9.97
CA LEU A 2 -6.11 4.48 8.68
C LEU A 2 -6.73 5.89 8.78
N ASP A 3 -6.06 6.87 8.18
CA ASP A 3 -6.61 8.22 8.02
C ASP A 3 -7.59 8.31 6.84
N ASP A 4 -8.23 9.48 6.67
CA ASP A 4 -9.25 9.68 5.64
C ASP A 4 -8.70 9.56 4.22
N HIS A 5 -7.46 10.02 4.00
CA HIS A 5 -6.80 9.93 2.69
C HIS A 5 -6.41 8.49 2.35
N GLU A 6 -5.95 7.72 3.34
CA GLU A 6 -5.69 6.30 3.19
C GLU A 6 -6.98 5.52 2.87
N LEU A 7 -8.10 5.87 3.53
CA LEU A 7 -9.40 5.27 3.24
C LEU A 7 -9.90 5.60 1.82
N GLU A 8 -9.72 6.83 1.36
CA GLU A 8 -10.04 7.25 -0.02
C GLU A 8 -9.23 6.46 -1.05
N THR A 9 -7.92 6.30 -0.81
CA THR A 9 -7.04 5.52 -1.68
C THR A 9 -7.49 4.06 -1.80
N VAL A 10 -7.94 3.46 -0.71
CA VAL A 10 -8.50 2.10 -0.70
C VAL A 10 -9.81 2.04 -1.47
N ASP A 11 -10.67 3.05 -1.35
CA ASP A 11 -11.94 3.11 -2.08
C ASP A 11 -11.72 3.29 -3.60
N ASP A 12 -10.79 4.15 -4.01
CA ASP A 12 -10.41 4.28 -5.43
C ASP A 12 -9.91 2.97 -6.01
N TRP A 13 -9.07 2.27 -5.25
CA TRP A 13 -8.60 0.95 -5.64
C TRP A 13 -9.75 -0.05 -5.72
N ARG A 14 -10.67 -0.03 -4.75
CA ARG A 14 -11.88 -0.86 -4.73
C ARG A 14 -12.71 -0.66 -5.99
N PHE A 15 -12.99 0.58 -6.39
CA PHE A 15 -13.79 0.89 -7.57
C PHE A 15 -13.10 0.47 -8.86
N ARG A 16 -11.79 0.77 -9.01
CA ARG A 16 -11.00 0.34 -10.18
C ARG A 16 -10.99 -1.18 -10.37
N ASN A 17 -10.90 -1.93 -9.26
CA ASN A 17 -10.88 -3.39 -9.28
C ASN A 17 -12.27 -4.02 -9.15
N ARG A 18 -13.35 -3.22 -9.19
CA ARG A 18 -14.75 -3.67 -9.08
C ARG A 18 -15.03 -4.52 -7.83
N MET A 19 -14.37 -4.17 -6.74
CA MET A 19 -14.49 -4.89 -5.48
C MET A 19 -15.78 -4.48 -4.76
N PRO A 20 -16.57 -5.43 -4.22
CA PRO A 20 -17.93 -5.17 -3.76
C PRO A 20 -17.98 -4.36 -2.45
N THR A 21 -16.99 -4.54 -1.56
CA THR A 21 -16.94 -3.87 -0.25
C THR A 21 -15.52 -3.41 0.07
N ARG A 22 -15.39 -2.40 0.94
CA ARG A 22 -14.08 -1.93 1.42
C ARG A 22 -13.33 -3.05 2.13
N ALA A 23 -14.01 -3.85 2.95
CA ALA A 23 -13.40 -5.00 3.62
C ALA A 23 -12.88 -6.06 2.62
N ALA A 24 -13.58 -6.30 1.51
CA ALA A 24 -13.09 -7.19 0.46
C ALA A 24 -11.83 -6.62 -0.21
N ALA A 25 -11.80 -5.31 -0.46
CA ALA A 25 -10.63 -4.64 -1.01
C ALA A 25 -9.41 -4.72 -0.08
N ILE A 26 -9.59 -4.45 1.22
CA ILE A 26 -8.53 -4.54 2.22
C ILE A 26 -7.96 -5.96 2.29
N ARG A 27 -8.81 -6.98 2.35
CA ARG A 27 -8.35 -8.39 2.37
C ARG A 27 -7.53 -8.75 1.15
N GLU A 28 -7.97 -8.27 -0.01
CA GLU A 28 -7.31 -8.53 -1.28
C GLU A 28 -5.95 -7.82 -1.37
N LEU A 29 -5.85 -6.58 -0.90
CA LEU A 29 -4.59 -5.85 -0.79
C LEU A 29 -3.62 -6.55 0.16
N ILE A 30 -4.09 -7.00 1.33
CA ILE A 30 -3.27 -7.78 2.27
C ILE A 30 -2.79 -9.07 1.63
N ARG A 31 -3.70 -9.83 1.00
CA ARG A 31 -3.36 -11.10 0.33
C ARG A 31 -2.29 -10.90 -0.74
N ARG A 32 -2.43 -9.87 -1.58
CA ARG A 32 -1.39 -9.51 -2.58
C ARG A 32 -0.08 -9.15 -1.90
N GLY A 33 -0.10 -8.33 -0.85
CA GLY A 33 1.10 -7.97 -0.10
C GLY A 33 1.81 -9.16 0.55
N LEU A 34 1.08 -10.22 0.92
CA LEU A 34 1.64 -11.47 1.45
C LEU A 34 2.18 -12.42 0.37
N GLU A 35 1.70 -12.29 -0.86
CA GLU A 35 2.12 -13.12 -2.00
C GLU A 35 3.34 -12.54 -2.74
N VAL A 36 3.61 -11.24 -2.56
CA VAL A 36 4.78 -10.57 -3.13
C VAL A 36 6.05 -11.24 -2.57
N ARG A 37 6.92 -11.68 -3.48
CA ARG A 37 8.21 -12.29 -3.12
C ARG A 37 9.28 -11.22 -2.88
N ASP A 38 10.27 -11.53 -2.03
CA ASP A 38 11.40 -10.64 -1.75
C ASP A 38 12.13 -10.19 -3.04
N GLU A 39 12.16 -11.04 -4.06
CA GLU A 39 12.72 -10.78 -5.39
C GLU A 39 11.95 -9.66 -6.15
N GLU A 40 10.65 -9.50 -5.88
CA GLU A 40 9.77 -8.51 -6.51
C GLU A 40 9.75 -7.17 -5.76
N LEU A 41 10.21 -7.15 -4.50
CA LEU A 41 10.33 -5.94 -3.68
C LEU A 41 11.56 -5.10 -4.03
N GLY A 42 12.41 -5.59 -4.95
CA GLY A 42 13.73 -5.03 -5.22
C GLY A 42 14.68 -5.27 -4.04
N GLU A 43 15.95 -4.89 -4.17
CA GLU A 43 16.83 -4.80 -2.99
C GLU A 43 16.19 -3.82 -2.01
N THR A 44 15.53 -4.33 -0.96
CA THR A 44 15.11 -3.52 0.17
C THR A 44 16.39 -3.05 0.84
N GLY A 45 16.88 -1.89 0.41
CA GLY A 45 18.12 -1.31 0.91
C GLY A 45 18.07 -1.22 2.43
N GLU A 46 18.98 -1.95 3.08
CA GLU A 46 19.16 -2.12 4.52
C GLU A 46 17.89 -2.54 5.29
N GLU A 47 18.04 -3.34 6.35
CA GLU A 47 16.94 -3.66 7.27
C GLU A 47 16.48 -2.37 7.97
N ARG A 48 15.59 -1.62 7.32
CA ARG A 48 15.07 -0.34 7.80
C ARG A 48 14.04 -0.63 8.88
N ALA A 49 14.12 0.10 9.99
CA ALA A 49 13.17 -0.09 11.07
C ALA A 49 11.75 0.21 10.55
N SER A 50 10.74 -0.55 11.01
CA SER A 50 9.34 -0.30 10.65
C SER A 50 8.88 1.13 10.97
N SER A 51 9.58 1.83 11.87
CA SER A 51 9.37 3.24 12.22
C SER A 51 9.84 4.23 11.15
N GLU A 52 10.65 3.79 10.18
CA GLU A 52 11.18 4.61 9.09
C GLU A 52 10.29 4.60 7.85
N PHE A 53 9.35 3.65 7.77
CA PHE A 53 8.35 3.64 6.72
C PHE A 53 7.28 4.69 7.02
N ARG A 54 7.12 5.64 6.10
CA ARG A 54 6.05 6.64 6.14
C ARG A 54 5.38 6.71 4.77
N VAL A 55 4.10 7.06 4.78
CA VAL A 55 3.41 7.48 3.56
C VAL A 55 3.96 8.86 3.18
N VAL A 56 4.46 8.98 1.95
CA VAL A 56 4.95 10.24 1.34
C VAL A 56 3.98 10.70 0.26
N ASP A 57 3.83 12.01 0.10
CA ASP A 57 3.03 12.56 -0.99
C ASP A 57 3.66 12.15 -2.35
N PRO A 58 2.86 11.78 -3.37
CA PRO A 58 3.40 11.39 -4.68
C PRO A 58 4.32 12.44 -5.32
N LYS A 59 4.15 13.73 -4.97
CA LYS A 59 5.04 14.81 -5.43
C LYS A 59 6.40 14.80 -4.72
N GLU A 60 6.43 14.32 -3.48
CA GLU A 60 7.65 14.17 -2.67
C GLU A 60 8.42 12.91 -3.05
N ALA A 61 7.72 11.80 -3.34
CA ALA A 61 8.31 10.54 -3.78
C ALA A 61 9.12 10.67 -5.08
N ARG A 62 8.78 11.66 -5.92
CA ARG A 62 9.44 11.90 -7.22
C ARG A 62 10.69 12.79 -7.12
N ARG A 63 11.01 13.31 -5.92
CA ARG A 63 12.15 14.21 -5.65
C ARG A 63 13.27 13.55 -4.83
N ALA A 64 13.03 12.38 -4.25
CA ALA A 64 14.04 11.54 -3.60
C ALA A 64 14.67 10.61 -4.63
#